data_AF-A0A661CFN1-F1
#
_entry.id   AF-A0A661CFN1-F1
#
_cell.length_a   1.000
_cell.length_b   1.000
_cell.length_c   1.000
_cell.angle_alpha   90.00
_cell.angle_beta   90.00
_cell.angle_gamma   90.00
#
_symmetry.space_group_name_H-M   'P 1'
#
loop_
_entity.id
_entity.type
_entity.pdbx_description
1 polymer ?
#
loop_
_entity_poly.entity_id
_entity_poly.type
_entity_poly.pdbx_seq_one_letter_code
_entity_poly.pdbx_strand_id
1 'polypeptide(L)'
;MVKKVQPRNTKAEILEAYKELESAYKELDAKQKSLATPPATTGATKTAAAPPSNPSKVSKKEMEMTQTKEAQFLPKDGNAQASMKEVIDALGQLGEKFNTALSQLSTHLLVEAASLKDVRTNVEAESSRLATLYSLTIEEDTLSNLLKQYGDEASQYQDTLKQKREDSEKTWLEKNQAWQTEKEETDQHWQEQEKLDSTAKNREDTEYHYDLTLKRGMSDEEYAQQLKEEQQALQALDESHRKLWEEREKGLAERETQFEEFKSKVERFPKELEMAIKKAKEEGTNIARYQAKIKADLLGKEFAGDEEVSQLKIRALEEQVANQVSQIDKFSKQLEAALKQAQELAVKAIEGTSSHGSFQALKEIALEQAKSQPKAK
;
A
#
# COMPACT_ATOMS: atom_id res chain seq x y z
N MET A 1 -4.57 -23.85 21.97
CA MET A 1 -5.25 -22.53 21.99
C MET A 1 -4.68 -21.73 20.84
N VAL A 2 -5.48 -21.41 19.82
CA VAL A 2 -5.01 -20.71 18.62
C VAL A 2 -4.58 -19.28 19.00
N LYS A 3 -3.36 -18.89 18.65
CA LYS A 3 -2.86 -17.52 18.89
C LYS A 3 -3.72 -16.53 18.10
N LYS A 4 -4.30 -15.55 18.78
CA LYS A 4 -5.16 -14.52 18.19
C LYS A 4 -4.26 -13.50 17.46
N VAL A 5 -4.39 -13.42 16.13
CA VAL A 5 -3.59 -12.50 15.31
C VAL A 5 -4.11 -11.07 15.51
N GLN A 6 -3.20 -10.15 15.87
CA GLN A 6 -3.47 -8.71 16.02
C GLN A 6 -2.75 -7.93 14.92
N PRO A 7 -3.21 -6.72 14.53
CA PRO A 7 -2.63 -5.95 13.42
C PRO A 7 -1.19 -5.46 13.68
N ARG A 8 -0.65 -5.68 14.88
CA ARG A 8 0.74 -5.37 15.26
C ARG A 8 1.70 -6.56 15.15
N ASN A 9 1.22 -7.74 14.80
CA ASN A 9 2.05 -8.94 14.73
C ASN A 9 2.94 -8.93 13.49
N THR A 10 4.16 -9.45 13.63
CA THR A 10 5.11 -9.51 12.52
C THR A 10 4.69 -10.57 11.49
N LYS A 11 5.11 -10.42 10.23
CA LYS A 11 4.77 -11.37 9.15
C LYS A 11 5.13 -12.83 9.50
N ALA A 12 6.19 -13.04 10.25
CA ALA A 12 6.59 -14.37 10.74
C ALA A 12 5.57 -14.96 11.72
N GLU A 13 5.09 -14.18 12.68
CA GLU A 13 4.08 -14.60 13.67
C GLU A 13 2.71 -14.87 13.03
N ILE A 14 2.36 -14.12 11.97
CA ILE A 14 1.12 -14.35 11.19
C ILE A 14 1.21 -15.68 10.43
N LEU A 15 2.37 -15.99 9.84
CA LEU A 15 2.58 -17.25 9.11
C LEU A 15 2.61 -18.46 10.05
N GLU A 16 3.16 -18.33 11.26
CA GLU A 16 3.10 -19.38 12.28
C GLU A 16 1.67 -19.61 12.76
N ALA A 17 0.91 -18.55 13.06
CA ALA A 17 -0.49 -18.67 13.46
C ALA A 17 -1.36 -19.29 12.34
N TYR A 18 -1.07 -18.98 11.08
CA TYR A 18 -1.76 -19.61 9.93
C TYR A 18 -1.46 -21.12 9.84
N LYS A 19 -0.20 -21.52 10.00
CA LYS A 19 0.19 -22.94 10.00
C LYS A 19 -0.41 -23.70 11.17
N GLU A 20 -0.46 -23.10 12.37
CA GLU A 20 -1.13 -23.69 13.53
C GLU A 20 -2.64 -23.88 13.27
N LEU A 21 -3.31 -22.90 12.64
CA LEU A 21 -4.73 -22.98 12.30
C LEU A 21 -5.00 -24.04 11.21
N GLU A 22 -4.13 -24.13 10.20
CA GLU A 22 -4.22 -25.16 9.17
C GLU A 22 -4.07 -26.57 9.76
N SER A 23 -3.16 -26.76 10.72
CA SER A 23 -3.01 -28.03 11.44
C SER A 23 -4.25 -28.36 12.28
N ALA A 24 -4.81 -27.39 13.00
CA ALA A 24 -6.02 -27.56 13.79
C ALA A 24 -7.25 -27.87 12.92
N TYR A 25 -7.34 -27.27 11.72
CA TYR A 25 -8.40 -27.55 10.75
C TYR A 25 -8.29 -28.99 10.21
N LYS A 26 -7.07 -29.45 9.87
CA LYS A 26 -6.83 -30.83 9.44
C LYS A 26 -7.17 -31.84 10.53
N GLU A 27 -6.88 -31.53 11.79
CA GLU A 27 -7.28 -32.38 12.93
C GLU A 27 -8.79 -32.42 13.13
N LEU A 28 -9.50 -31.31 12.91
CA LEU A 28 -10.97 -31.26 12.96
C LEU A 28 -11.61 -32.02 11.81
N ASP A 29 -11.10 -31.90 10.58
CA ASP A 29 -11.58 -32.68 9.43
C ASP A 29 -11.34 -34.19 9.63
N ALA A 30 -10.20 -34.57 10.20
CA ALA A 30 -9.91 -35.96 10.56
C ALA A 30 -10.88 -36.48 11.64
N LYS A 31 -11.19 -35.67 12.66
CA LYS A 31 -12.21 -36.00 13.67
C LYS A 31 -13.60 -36.11 13.04
N GLN A 32 -13.98 -35.21 12.14
CA GLN A 32 -15.26 -35.25 11.45
C GLN A 32 -15.41 -36.48 10.56
N LYS A 33 -14.36 -36.91 9.86
CA LYS A 33 -14.32 -38.20 9.13
C LYS A 33 -14.45 -39.41 10.05
N SER A 34 -13.83 -39.38 11.23
CA SER A 34 -13.96 -40.47 12.21
C SER A 34 -15.35 -40.57 12.83
N LEU A 35 -16.10 -39.47 12.90
CA LEU A 35 -17.50 -39.43 13.35
C LEU A 35 -18.52 -39.75 12.24
N ALA A 36 -18.15 -39.61 10.95
CA ALA A 36 -19.04 -39.85 9.82
C ALA A 36 -19.06 -41.31 9.31
N THR A 37 -18.41 -42.24 10.00
CA THR A 37 -18.42 -43.67 9.63
C THR A 37 -19.36 -44.45 10.56
N PRO A 38 -20.56 -44.88 10.12
CA PRO A 38 -21.41 -45.77 10.90
C PRO A 38 -20.85 -47.21 10.88
N PRO A 39 -21.02 -48.00 11.96
CA PRO A 39 -20.68 -49.42 11.91
C PRO A 39 -21.72 -50.16 11.06
N ALA A 40 -21.29 -50.66 9.91
CA ALA A 40 -22.06 -51.63 9.13
C ALA A 40 -21.85 -53.03 9.73
N THR A 41 -22.87 -53.58 10.39
CA THR A 41 -22.98 -55.00 10.70
C THR A 41 -24.08 -55.64 9.88
N THR A 42 -23.68 -56.30 8.78
CA THR A 42 -24.31 -57.47 8.14
C THR A 42 -23.12 -58.22 7.54
N GLY A 43 -22.65 -59.37 8.05
CA GLY A 43 -23.36 -60.63 8.26
C GLY A 43 -22.91 -61.61 7.18
N ALA A 44 -22.03 -62.58 7.49
CA ALA A 44 -21.87 -63.84 6.76
C ALA A 44 -20.95 -64.86 7.48
N THR A 45 -21.59 -65.79 8.20
CA THR A 45 -21.38 -67.27 8.20
C THR A 45 -19.98 -67.90 8.38
N LYS A 46 -19.86 -68.75 9.42
CA LYS A 46 -19.29 -70.12 9.33
C LYS A 46 -20.00 -71.10 10.29
N THR A 47 -20.74 -72.05 9.71
CA THR A 47 -20.86 -73.50 9.98
C THR A 47 -20.54 -74.10 11.36
N ALA A 48 -21.47 -74.90 11.92
CA ALA A 48 -21.26 -76.30 12.35
C ALA A 48 -22.61 -76.99 12.71
N ALA A 49 -22.62 -78.31 12.63
CA ALA A 49 -23.75 -79.23 12.46
C ALA A 49 -24.49 -79.68 13.75
N ALA A 50 -25.66 -80.32 13.53
CA ALA A 50 -26.59 -81.00 14.46
C ALA A 50 -26.05 -82.38 14.97
N PRO A 51 -26.85 -83.31 15.57
CA PRO A 51 -27.92 -83.35 16.63
C PRO A 51 -27.52 -84.39 17.76
N PRO A 52 -28.36 -85.09 18.59
CA PRO A 52 -29.84 -85.24 18.66
C PRO A 52 -30.56 -85.41 20.04
N SER A 53 -31.88 -85.63 19.93
CA SER A 53 -32.80 -86.52 20.71
C SER A 53 -33.73 -86.01 21.85
N ASN A 54 -35.02 -85.77 21.50
CA ASN A 54 -36.30 -86.46 21.87
C ASN A 54 -36.70 -86.74 23.35
N PRO A 55 -37.98 -87.12 23.68
CA PRO A 55 -39.35 -86.73 23.20
C PRO A 55 -40.34 -86.38 24.39
N SER A 56 -41.56 -85.86 24.20
CA SER A 56 -42.84 -86.62 24.11
C SER A 56 -44.03 -85.62 24.04
N LYS A 57 -44.91 -85.57 23.02
CA LYS A 57 -46.10 -86.42 22.67
C LYS A 57 -47.34 -86.22 23.59
N VAL A 58 -48.44 -85.63 23.05
CA VAL A 58 -49.84 -86.15 23.08
C VAL A 58 -50.67 -85.46 21.95
N SER A 59 -51.39 -86.26 21.17
CA SER A 59 -52.36 -85.94 20.08
C SER A 59 -53.80 -85.83 20.64
N LYS A 60 -54.87 -85.33 20.00
CA LYS A 60 -55.57 -85.69 18.74
C LYS A 60 -56.90 -84.87 18.77
N LYS A 61 -57.26 -84.06 17.76
CA LYS A 61 -58.13 -84.29 16.58
C LYS A 61 -59.64 -84.53 16.84
N GLU A 62 -60.42 -83.74 16.09
CA GLU A 62 -61.88 -83.49 16.06
C GLU A 62 -62.79 -84.68 15.73
N MET A 63 -64.10 -84.57 16.05
CA MET A 63 -65.24 -84.78 15.14
C MET A 63 -66.60 -84.44 15.80
N GLU A 64 -67.52 -83.90 14.98
CA GLU A 64 -68.91 -83.50 15.26
C GLU A 64 -69.96 -84.64 15.15
N MET A 65 -71.20 -84.26 15.51
CA MET A 65 -72.52 -84.68 15.02
C MET A 65 -73.38 -85.69 15.83
N THR A 66 -74.35 -85.11 16.56
CA THR A 66 -75.82 -85.33 16.51
C THR A 66 -76.52 -86.69 16.77
N GLN A 67 -77.62 -86.57 17.56
CA GLN A 67 -78.96 -87.21 17.47
C GLN A 67 -79.41 -88.29 18.51
N THR A 68 -80.32 -87.84 19.40
CA THR A 68 -81.72 -88.30 19.75
C THR A 68 -82.11 -89.68 20.36
N LYS A 69 -83.11 -89.57 21.29
CA LYS A 69 -84.25 -90.47 21.68
C LYS A 69 -83.98 -91.71 22.53
N GLU A 70 -84.92 -92.27 23.30
CA GLU A 70 -86.09 -91.91 24.13
C GLU A 70 -86.50 -93.23 24.85
N ALA A 71 -87.40 -93.16 25.83
CA ALA A 71 -87.73 -94.17 26.85
C ALA A 71 -88.55 -95.43 26.42
N GLN A 72 -88.59 -96.47 27.29
CA GLN A 72 -89.76 -97.30 27.73
C GLN A 72 -89.29 -98.53 28.57
N PHE A 73 -89.77 -98.86 29.78
CA PHE A 73 -91.07 -99.29 30.38
C PHE A 73 -91.35 -100.83 30.39
N LEU A 74 -91.11 -101.48 31.57
CA LEU A 74 -91.91 -102.48 32.37
C LEU A 74 -92.58 -103.75 31.70
N PRO A 75 -93.18 -104.73 32.44
CA PRO A 75 -92.75 -105.63 33.55
C PRO A 75 -93.31 -107.10 33.39
N LYS A 76 -93.19 -107.99 34.41
CA LYS A 76 -94.29 -108.76 35.10
C LYS A 76 -93.96 -110.17 35.65
N ASP A 77 -94.86 -110.57 36.57
CA ASP A 77 -95.29 -111.91 37.05
C ASP A 77 -94.76 -112.37 38.43
N GLY A 78 -95.53 -112.94 39.37
CA GLY A 78 -96.96 -113.30 39.45
C GLY A 78 -97.22 -114.53 40.36
N ASN A 79 -97.96 -114.33 41.46
CA ASN A 79 -98.88 -115.25 42.19
C ASN A 79 -98.45 -116.42 43.14
N ALA A 80 -98.97 -116.30 44.39
CA ALA A 80 -99.86 -117.22 45.14
C ALA A 80 -99.39 -118.45 45.98
N GLN A 81 -99.87 -118.41 47.26
CA GLN A 81 -100.17 -119.46 48.26
C GLN A 81 -99.09 -119.97 49.25
N ALA A 82 -99.40 -119.81 50.55
CA ALA A 82 -98.54 -119.96 51.73
C ALA A 82 -98.74 -121.29 52.47
N SER A 83 -97.69 -121.78 53.14
CA SER A 83 -97.75 -122.91 54.09
C SER A 83 -97.79 -122.41 55.55
N MET A 84 -98.65 -122.97 56.39
CA MET A 84 -99.05 -122.43 57.70
C MET A 84 -97.91 -122.26 58.74
N LYS A 85 -96.74 -122.90 58.54
CA LYS A 85 -95.52 -122.69 59.34
C LYS A 85 -94.75 -121.43 58.92
N GLU A 86 -94.69 -121.15 57.62
CA GLU A 86 -94.23 -119.85 57.11
C GLU A 86 -95.18 -118.74 57.53
N VAL A 87 -96.48 -119.00 57.71
CA VAL A 87 -97.42 -117.98 58.19
C VAL A 87 -97.13 -117.57 59.64
N ILE A 88 -96.69 -118.49 60.51
CA ILE A 88 -96.37 -118.17 61.91
C ILE A 88 -95.01 -117.47 62.02
N ASP A 89 -93.99 -117.94 61.28
CA ASP A 89 -92.70 -117.24 61.20
C ASP A 89 -92.82 -115.91 60.44
N ALA A 90 -93.68 -115.83 59.41
CA ALA A 90 -94.02 -114.58 58.74
C ALA A 90 -94.84 -113.67 59.66
N LEU A 91 -95.65 -114.18 60.60
CA LEU A 91 -96.37 -113.35 61.57
C LEU A 91 -95.45 -112.83 62.68
N GLY A 92 -94.47 -113.63 63.12
CA GLY A 92 -93.40 -113.18 64.01
C GLY A 92 -92.47 -112.16 63.35
N GLN A 93 -92.04 -112.44 62.12
CA GLN A 93 -91.32 -111.47 61.29
C GLN A 93 -92.19 -110.27 60.91
N LEU A 94 -93.51 -110.41 60.77
CA LEU A 94 -94.42 -109.29 60.53
C LEU A 94 -94.58 -108.45 61.78
N GLY A 95 -94.61 -109.04 62.99
CA GLY A 95 -94.60 -108.29 64.24
C GLY A 95 -93.31 -107.46 64.39
N GLU A 96 -92.17 -108.05 64.09
CA GLU A 96 -90.87 -107.36 64.13
C GLU A 96 -90.71 -106.33 63.00
N LYS A 97 -91.15 -106.67 61.78
CA LYS A 97 -91.22 -105.75 60.61
C LYS A 97 -92.25 -104.65 60.82
N PHE A 98 -93.34 -104.88 61.55
CA PHE A 98 -94.35 -103.87 61.84
C PHE A 98 -93.88 -102.93 62.94
N ASN A 99 -93.21 -103.42 63.99
CA ASN A 99 -92.61 -102.55 64.99
C ASN A 99 -91.44 -101.72 64.42
N THR A 100 -90.61 -102.32 63.56
CA THR A 100 -89.58 -101.57 62.84
C THR A 100 -90.16 -100.63 61.79
N ALA A 101 -91.20 -101.01 61.03
CA ALA A 101 -91.88 -100.12 60.10
C ALA A 101 -92.64 -98.98 60.81
N LEU A 102 -93.21 -99.22 62.00
CA LEU A 102 -93.88 -98.20 62.79
C LEU A 102 -92.86 -97.21 63.37
N SER A 103 -91.73 -97.71 63.87
CA SER A 103 -90.63 -96.86 64.32
C SER A 103 -90.00 -96.09 63.14
N GLN A 104 -89.84 -96.73 61.98
CA GLN A 104 -89.35 -96.08 60.77
C GLN A 104 -90.33 -95.03 60.25
N LEU A 105 -91.63 -95.30 60.26
CA LEU A 105 -92.66 -94.35 59.87
C LEU A 105 -92.70 -93.16 60.83
N SER A 106 -92.56 -93.39 62.14
CA SER A 106 -92.43 -92.32 63.12
C SER A 106 -91.19 -91.47 62.89
N THR A 107 -90.03 -92.09 62.63
CA THR A 107 -88.80 -91.35 62.30
C THR A 107 -88.92 -90.63 60.97
N HIS A 108 -89.58 -91.20 59.97
CA HIS A 108 -89.77 -90.61 58.66
C HIS A 108 -90.78 -89.46 58.72
N LEU A 109 -91.81 -89.56 59.56
CA LEU A 109 -92.74 -88.45 59.80
C LEU A 109 -92.06 -87.29 60.52
N LEU A 110 -91.14 -87.58 61.45
CA LEU A 110 -90.32 -86.56 62.12
C LEU A 110 -89.32 -85.90 61.17
N VAL A 111 -88.65 -86.68 60.31
CA VAL A 111 -87.73 -86.16 59.30
C VAL A 111 -88.48 -85.36 58.24
N GLU A 112 -89.66 -85.80 57.80
CA GLU A 112 -90.47 -85.04 56.85
C GLU A 112 -91.12 -83.81 57.47
N ALA A 113 -91.49 -83.84 58.75
CA ALA A 113 -91.96 -82.63 59.44
C ALA A 113 -90.82 -81.61 59.59
N ALA A 114 -89.58 -82.07 59.81
CA ALA A 114 -88.40 -81.22 59.85
C ALA A 114 -88.04 -80.67 58.46
N SER A 115 -88.04 -81.52 57.41
CA SER A 115 -87.76 -81.11 56.02
C SER A 115 -88.77 -80.07 55.53
N LEU A 116 -90.07 -80.26 55.84
CA LEU A 116 -91.14 -79.35 55.43
C LEU A 116 -91.02 -78.00 56.17
N LYS A 117 -90.57 -78.02 57.42
CA LYS A 117 -90.27 -76.80 58.16
C LYS A 117 -89.08 -76.05 57.56
N ASP A 118 -87.99 -76.75 57.24
CA ASP A 118 -86.79 -76.16 56.64
C ASP A 118 -87.08 -75.57 55.25
N VAL A 119 -87.87 -76.27 54.43
CA VAL A 119 -88.31 -75.77 53.12
C VAL A 119 -89.18 -74.52 53.29
N ARG A 120 -90.10 -74.48 54.25
CA ARG A 120 -90.91 -73.28 54.51
C ARG A 120 -90.06 -72.09 54.95
N THR A 121 -89.09 -72.29 55.83
CA THR A 121 -88.20 -71.20 56.27
C THR A 121 -87.32 -70.69 55.14
N ASN A 122 -86.85 -71.56 54.24
CA ASN A 122 -86.08 -71.13 53.06
C ASN A 122 -86.94 -70.37 52.05
N VAL A 123 -88.21 -70.77 51.85
CA VAL A 123 -89.14 -70.05 50.99
C VAL A 123 -89.47 -68.66 51.56
N GLU A 124 -89.63 -68.53 52.88
CA GLU A 124 -89.84 -67.24 53.55
C GLU A 124 -88.57 -66.36 53.51
N ALA A 125 -87.38 -66.95 53.64
CA ALA A 125 -86.11 -66.23 53.54
C ALA A 125 -85.84 -65.73 52.11
N GLU A 126 -86.08 -66.55 51.08
CA GLU A 126 -85.88 -66.14 49.69
C GLU A 126 -86.96 -65.14 49.22
N SER A 127 -88.21 -65.28 49.68
CA SER A 127 -89.24 -64.28 49.38
C SER A 127 -88.97 -62.92 50.05
N SER A 128 -88.50 -62.91 51.30
CA SER A 128 -88.07 -61.67 51.97
C SER A 128 -86.79 -61.08 51.37
N ARG A 129 -85.86 -61.91 50.91
CA ARG A 129 -84.66 -61.48 50.20
C ARG A 129 -84.99 -60.86 48.84
N LEU A 130 -85.92 -61.43 48.08
CA LEU A 130 -86.39 -60.84 46.83
C LEU A 130 -87.13 -59.52 47.07
N ALA A 131 -87.96 -59.45 48.11
CA ALA A 131 -88.68 -58.23 48.48
C ALA A 131 -87.73 -57.10 48.92
N THR A 132 -86.67 -57.41 49.68
CA THR A 132 -85.69 -56.41 50.15
C THR A 132 -84.70 -56.00 49.05
N LEU A 133 -84.23 -56.94 48.23
CA LEU A 133 -83.26 -56.65 47.18
C LEU A 133 -83.86 -55.80 46.05
N TYR A 134 -85.12 -56.06 45.70
CA TYR A 134 -85.79 -55.33 44.61
C TYR A 134 -86.75 -54.24 45.10
N SER A 135 -87.02 -54.15 46.42
CA SER A 135 -87.94 -53.15 46.98
C SER A 135 -89.28 -53.07 46.22
N LEU A 136 -89.76 -54.20 45.70
CA LEU A 136 -90.97 -54.28 44.88
C LEU A 136 -92.17 -54.64 45.78
N THR A 137 -93.02 -53.66 46.06
CA THR A 137 -94.41 -53.93 46.47
C THR A 137 -95.14 -54.50 45.27
N ILE A 138 -95.39 -55.81 45.26
CA ILE A 138 -95.97 -56.55 44.13
C ILE A 138 -97.43 -56.08 43.91
N GLU A 139 -97.61 -55.11 43.01
CA GLU A 139 -98.87 -54.82 42.31
C GLU A 139 -98.82 -55.46 40.91
N GLU A 140 -99.97 -55.78 40.31
CA GLU A 140 -100.09 -56.46 39.00
C GLU A 140 -99.36 -55.73 37.85
N ASP A 141 -99.08 -54.42 37.99
CA ASP A 141 -98.43 -53.59 36.97
C ASP A 141 -96.95 -53.23 37.25
N THR A 142 -96.34 -53.75 38.32
CA THR A 142 -94.95 -53.40 38.72
C THR A 142 -93.90 -53.76 37.66
N LEU A 143 -94.02 -54.93 37.05
CA LEU A 143 -93.11 -55.38 36.00
C LEU A 143 -93.29 -54.56 34.72
N SER A 144 -94.54 -54.17 34.41
CA SER A 144 -94.87 -53.28 33.29
C SER A 144 -94.31 -51.88 33.48
N ASN A 145 -94.38 -51.33 34.70
CA ASN A 145 -93.83 -50.02 35.04
C ASN A 145 -92.29 -50.03 35.05
N LEU A 146 -91.66 -51.09 35.55
CA LEU A 146 -90.21 -51.26 35.50
C LEU A 146 -89.71 -51.38 34.05
N LEU A 147 -90.43 -52.14 33.21
CA LEU A 147 -90.09 -52.27 31.79
C LEU A 147 -90.23 -50.92 31.05
N LYS A 148 -91.24 -50.11 31.40
CA LYS A 148 -91.39 -48.74 30.89
C LYS A 148 -90.26 -47.83 31.36
N GLN A 149 -89.91 -47.86 32.65
CA GLN A 149 -88.79 -47.08 33.20
C GLN A 149 -87.46 -47.43 32.53
N TYR A 150 -87.15 -48.72 32.36
CA TYR A 150 -85.96 -49.15 31.62
C TYR A 150 -86.01 -48.76 30.13
N GLY A 151 -87.19 -48.79 29.51
CA GLY A 151 -87.39 -48.32 28.14
C GLY A 151 -87.14 -46.82 27.99
N ASP A 152 -87.70 -46.02 28.90
CA ASP A 152 -87.56 -44.56 28.93
C ASP A 152 -86.12 -44.16 29.27
N GLU A 153 -85.49 -44.80 30.26
CA GLU A 153 -84.07 -44.61 30.58
C GLU A 153 -83.19 -44.98 29.40
N ALA A 154 -83.42 -46.13 28.74
CA ALA A 154 -82.67 -46.52 27.55
C ALA A 154 -82.81 -45.50 26.41
N SER A 155 -84.00 -44.93 26.20
CA SER A 155 -84.21 -43.86 25.23
C SER A 155 -83.46 -42.59 25.61
N GLN A 156 -83.54 -42.15 26.87
CA GLN A 156 -82.80 -40.98 27.36
C GLN A 156 -81.28 -41.19 27.28
N TYR A 157 -80.78 -42.39 27.57
CA TYR A 157 -79.38 -42.73 27.38
C TYR A 157 -78.98 -42.68 25.90
N GLN A 158 -79.82 -43.17 24.99
CA GLN A 158 -79.54 -43.04 23.56
C GLN A 158 -79.51 -41.58 23.10
N ASP A 159 -80.43 -40.75 23.58
CA ASP A 159 -80.50 -39.35 23.17
C ASP A 159 -79.37 -38.52 23.77
N THR A 160 -78.98 -38.77 25.03
CA THR A 160 -77.79 -38.14 25.63
C THR A 160 -76.50 -38.59 24.96
N LEU A 161 -76.41 -39.85 24.49
CA LEU A 161 -75.27 -40.33 23.71
C LEU A 161 -75.21 -39.65 22.33
N LYS A 162 -76.35 -39.45 21.67
CA LYS A 162 -76.42 -38.70 20.40
C LYS A 162 -75.99 -37.25 20.60
N GLN A 163 -76.54 -36.56 21.61
CA GLN A 163 -76.16 -35.18 21.94
C GLN A 163 -74.67 -35.06 22.23
N LYS A 164 -74.12 -35.94 23.09
CA LYS A 164 -72.68 -35.95 23.38
C LYS A 164 -71.84 -36.20 22.14
N ARG A 165 -72.30 -37.08 21.23
CA ARG A 165 -71.61 -37.35 19.96
C ARG A 165 -71.63 -36.11 19.07
N GLU A 166 -72.79 -35.49 18.89
CA GLU A 166 -72.94 -34.28 18.07
C GLU A 166 -72.12 -33.12 18.63
N ASP A 167 -72.13 -32.91 19.95
CA ASP A 167 -71.33 -31.86 20.59
C ASP A 167 -69.83 -32.15 20.48
N SER A 168 -69.42 -33.42 20.61
CA SER A 168 -68.03 -33.83 20.40
C SER A 168 -67.60 -33.63 18.94
N GLU A 169 -68.48 -33.94 17.98
CA GLU A 169 -68.20 -33.76 16.56
C GLU A 169 -68.12 -32.28 16.19
N LYS A 170 -69.03 -31.44 16.70
CA LYS A 170 -68.98 -29.98 16.53
C LYS A 170 -67.70 -29.39 17.10
N THR A 171 -67.37 -29.71 18.36
CA THR A 171 -66.14 -29.19 18.99
C THR A 171 -64.87 -29.71 18.32
N TRP A 172 -64.88 -30.93 17.78
CA TRP A 172 -63.78 -31.46 16.99
C TRP A 172 -63.64 -30.71 15.66
N LEU A 173 -64.74 -30.45 14.95
CA LEU A 173 -64.74 -29.69 13.71
C LEU A 173 -64.27 -28.25 13.92
N GLU A 174 -64.78 -27.57 14.95
CA GLU A 174 -64.37 -26.20 15.31
C GLU A 174 -62.87 -26.12 15.63
N LYS A 175 -62.35 -27.05 16.45
CA LYS A 175 -60.91 -27.10 16.76
C LYS A 175 -60.07 -27.44 15.55
N ASN A 176 -60.52 -28.37 14.71
CA ASN A 176 -59.80 -28.73 13.50
C ASN A 176 -59.77 -27.56 12.51
N GLN A 177 -60.87 -26.83 12.34
CA GLN A 177 -60.91 -25.62 11.52
C GLN A 177 -59.99 -24.53 12.09
N ALA A 178 -60.07 -24.24 13.39
CA ALA A 178 -59.19 -23.27 14.04
C ALA A 178 -57.71 -23.63 13.91
N TRP A 179 -57.38 -24.92 14.02
CA TRP A 179 -56.02 -25.41 13.83
C TRP A 179 -55.54 -25.27 12.38
N GLN A 180 -56.39 -25.54 11.38
CA GLN A 180 -56.03 -25.32 9.98
C GLN A 180 -55.82 -23.85 9.68
N THR A 181 -56.67 -22.96 10.20
CA THR A 181 -56.49 -21.51 10.01
C THR A 181 -55.21 -21.01 10.69
N GLU A 182 -54.89 -21.48 11.90
CA GLU A 182 -53.63 -21.14 12.58
C GLU A 182 -52.41 -21.64 11.78
N LYS A 183 -52.51 -22.83 11.19
CA LYS A 183 -51.45 -23.36 10.34
C LYS A 183 -51.26 -22.51 9.07
N GLU A 184 -52.35 -22.11 8.42
CA GLU A 184 -52.29 -21.24 7.25
C GLU A 184 -51.73 -19.85 7.59
N GLU A 185 -52.13 -19.26 8.72
CA GLU A 185 -51.62 -17.97 9.20
C GLU A 185 -50.13 -18.04 9.56
N THR A 186 -49.70 -19.10 10.24
CA THR A 186 -48.29 -19.31 10.58
C THR A 186 -47.43 -19.55 9.34
N ASP A 187 -47.92 -20.32 8.36
CA ASP A 187 -47.25 -20.52 7.08
C ASP A 187 -47.15 -19.21 6.27
N GLN A 188 -48.21 -18.38 6.27
CA GLN A 188 -48.18 -17.05 5.64
C GLN A 188 -47.18 -16.12 6.32
N HIS A 189 -47.21 -16.04 7.66
CA HIS A 189 -46.26 -15.24 8.42
C HIS A 189 -44.81 -15.70 8.17
N TRP A 190 -44.56 -17.01 8.12
CA TRP A 190 -43.24 -17.54 7.78
C TRP A 190 -42.78 -17.13 6.38
N GLN A 191 -43.66 -17.22 5.38
CA GLN A 191 -43.36 -16.78 4.02
C GLN A 191 -43.13 -15.26 3.92
N GLU A 192 -43.87 -14.47 4.69
CA GLU A 192 -43.68 -13.02 4.76
C GLU A 192 -42.33 -12.67 5.39
N GLN A 193 -41.96 -13.31 6.50
CA GLN A 193 -40.65 -13.13 7.13
C GLN A 193 -39.51 -13.54 6.19
N GLU A 194 -39.60 -14.71 5.53
CA GLU A 194 -38.59 -15.16 4.59
C GLU A 194 -38.42 -14.17 3.41
N LYS A 195 -39.53 -13.62 2.90
CA LYS A 195 -39.49 -12.58 1.86
C LYS A 195 -38.84 -11.30 2.38
N LEU A 196 -39.20 -10.85 3.58
CA LEU A 196 -38.60 -9.66 4.19
C LEU A 196 -37.09 -9.85 4.39
N ASP A 197 -36.67 -10.98 4.97
CA ASP A 197 -35.26 -11.32 5.17
C ASP A 197 -34.50 -11.44 3.85
N SER A 198 -35.09 -12.07 2.84
CA SER A 198 -34.50 -12.16 1.49
C SER A 198 -34.33 -10.77 0.86
N THR A 199 -35.34 -9.90 0.97
CA THR A 199 -35.24 -8.52 0.47
C THR A 199 -34.23 -7.69 1.26
N ALA A 200 -34.13 -7.87 2.58
CA ALA A 200 -33.16 -7.20 3.42
C ALA A 200 -31.74 -7.61 3.06
N LYS A 201 -31.46 -8.92 2.97
CA LYS A 201 -30.16 -9.44 2.52
C LYS A 201 -29.76 -8.93 1.14
N ASN A 202 -30.69 -8.95 0.18
CA ASN A 202 -30.42 -8.41 -1.15
C ASN A 202 -30.09 -6.91 -1.12
N ARG A 203 -30.80 -6.12 -0.29
CA ARG A 203 -30.48 -4.68 -0.11
C ARG A 203 -29.10 -4.50 0.49
N GLU A 204 -28.81 -5.19 1.59
CA GLU A 204 -27.50 -5.15 2.26
C GLU A 204 -26.35 -5.53 1.32
N ASP A 205 -26.52 -6.60 0.53
CA ASP A 205 -25.53 -7.03 -0.46
C ASP A 205 -25.31 -5.96 -1.54
N THR A 206 -26.39 -5.35 -2.05
CA THR A 206 -26.29 -4.30 -3.07
C THR A 206 -25.66 -3.02 -2.53
N GLU A 207 -26.02 -2.60 -1.32
CA GLU A 207 -25.45 -1.44 -0.65
C GLU A 207 -23.98 -1.68 -0.34
N TYR A 208 -23.63 -2.86 0.17
CA TYR A 208 -22.24 -3.25 0.41
C TYR A 208 -21.42 -3.24 -0.88
N HIS A 209 -21.92 -3.83 -1.96
CA HIS A 209 -21.24 -3.83 -3.25
C HIS A 209 -21.11 -2.42 -3.84
N TYR A 210 -22.13 -1.60 -3.70
CA TYR A 210 -22.09 -0.20 -4.13
C TYR A 210 -21.05 0.59 -3.33
N ASP A 211 -21.08 0.52 -2.00
CA ASP A 211 -20.12 1.19 -1.13
C ASP A 211 -18.69 0.73 -1.37
N LEU A 212 -18.50 -0.57 -1.61
CA LEU A 212 -17.19 -1.14 -1.93
C LEU A 212 -16.68 -0.63 -3.27
N THR A 213 -17.52 -0.60 -4.30
CA THR A 213 -17.12 -0.09 -5.62
C THR A 213 -16.87 1.41 -5.59
N LEU A 214 -17.68 2.17 -4.86
CA LEU A 214 -17.47 3.61 -4.64
C LEU A 214 -16.14 3.88 -3.91
N LYS A 215 -15.87 3.18 -2.80
CA LYS A 215 -14.61 3.34 -2.06
C LYS A 215 -13.39 2.99 -2.91
N ARG A 216 -13.48 1.92 -3.73
CA ARG A 216 -12.42 1.55 -4.67
C ARG A 216 -12.24 2.63 -5.75
N GLY A 217 -13.32 3.10 -6.35
CA GLY A 217 -13.29 4.17 -7.35
C GLY A 217 -12.64 5.44 -6.81
N MET A 218 -13.05 5.89 -5.61
CA MET A 218 -12.43 7.04 -4.94
C MET A 218 -10.93 6.82 -4.67
N SER A 219 -10.56 5.62 -4.19
CA SER A 219 -9.15 5.29 -3.92
C SER A 219 -8.32 5.25 -5.21
N ASP A 220 -8.87 4.71 -6.30
CA ASP A 220 -8.22 4.65 -7.61
C ASP A 220 -8.07 6.05 -8.22
N GLU A 221 -9.07 6.91 -8.06
CA GLU A 221 -9.02 8.32 -8.48
C GLU A 221 -7.99 9.12 -7.69
N GLU A 222 -7.96 8.98 -6.36
CA GLU A 222 -6.96 9.60 -5.49
C GLU A 222 -5.53 9.15 -5.86
N TYR A 223 -5.33 7.85 -6.08
CA TYR A 223 -4.05 7.31 -6.52
C TYR A 223 -3.65 7.84 -7.91
N ALA A 224 -4.59 7.89 -8.86
CA ALA A 224 -4.34 8.43 -10.19
C ALA A 224 -4.02 9.94 -10.17
N GLN A 225 -4.63 10.69 -9.26
CA GLN A 225 -4.32 12.11 -9.03
C GLN A 225 -2.91 12.26 -8.45
N GLN A 226 -2.56 11.51 -7.40
CA GLN A 226 -1.22 11.52 -6.80
C GLN A 226 -0.14 11.18 -7.84
N LEU A 227 -0.37 10.15 -8.66
CA LEU A 227 0.55 9.76 -9.72
C LEU A 227 0.73 10.87 -10.77
N LYS A 228 -0.34 11.58 -11.14
CA LYS A 228 -0.27 12.71 -12.06
C LYS A 228 0.50 13.89 -11.46
N GLU A 229 0.26 14.21 -10.20
CA GLU A 229 0.96 15.27 -9.48
C GLU A 229 2.47 14.97 -9.38
N GLU A 230 2.83 13.72 -9.05
CA GLU A 230 4.22 13.28 -8.99
C GLU A 230 4.89 13.35 -10.36
N GLN A 231 4.21 12.90 -11.42
CA GLN A 231 4.72 13.01 -12.80
C GLN A 231 4.91 14.47 -13.22
N GLN A 232 3.97 15.35 -12.90
CA GLN A 232 4.10 16.79 -13.19
C GLN A 232 5.25 17.41 -12.40
N ALA A 233 5.44 17.03 -11.14
CA ALA A 233 6.55 17.51 -10.32
C ALA A 233 7.91 17.05 -10.89
N LEU A 234 8.02 15.78 -11.32
CA LEU A 234 9.22 15.26 -11.98
C LEU A 234 9.50 15.98 -13.30
N GLN A 235 8.49 16.20 -14.13
CA GLN A 235 8.64 16.96 -15.38
C GLN A 235 9.10 18.40 -15.13
N ALA A 236 8.48 19.09 -14.16
CA ALA A 236 8.88 20.44 -13.79
C ALA A 236 10.32 20.49 -13.25
N LEU A 237 10.72 19.49 -12.47
CA LEU A 237 12.08 19.33 -11.98
C LEU A 237 13.06 19.12 -13.13
N ASP A 238 12.77 18.19 -14.05
CA ASP A 238 13.59 17.92 -15.24
C ASP A 238 13.73 19.17 -16.12
N GLU A 239 12.65 19.92 -16.34
CA GLU A 239 12.69 21.19 -17.08
C GLU A 239 13.55 22.23 -16.38
N SER A 240 13.47 22.34 -15.05
CA SER A 240 14.31 23.25 -14.28
C SER A 240 15.79 22.87 -14.37
N HIS A 241 16.10 21.57 -14.28
CA HIS A 241 17.46 21.07 -14.43
C HIS A 241 18.01 21.28 -15.84
N ARG A 242 17.19 21.06 -16.88
CA ARG A 242 17.57 21.35 -18.27
C ARG A 242 17.92 22.82 -18.44
N LYS A 243 17.09 23.74 -17.94
CA LYS A 243 17.37 25.18 -18.00
C LYS A 243 18.68 25.54 -17.29
N LEU A 244 18.88 25.02 -16.07
CA LEU A 244 20.12 25.25 -15.31
C LEU A 244 21.36 24.69 -16.02
N TRP A 245 21.25 23.52 -16.66
CA TRP A 245 22.34 22.95 -17.44
C TRP A 245 22.61 23.76 -18.70
N GLU A 246 21.59 24.19 -19.43
CA GLU A 246 21.77 25.05 -20.61
C GLU A 246 22.45 26.38 -20.24
N GLU A 247 22.06 27.01 -19.13
CA GLU A 247 22.71 28.23 -18.63
C GLU A 247 24.16 27.97 -18.25
N ARG A 248 24.43 26.84 -17.57
CA ARG A 248 25.80 26.45 -17.20
C ARG A 248 26.67 26.14 -18.42
N GLU A 249 26.12 25.43 -19.41
CA GLU A 249 26.81 25.10 -20.66
C GLU A 249 27.13 26.36 -21.46
N LYS A 250 26.19 27.30 -21.57
CA LYS A 250 26.44 28.63 -22.17
C LYS A 250 27.55 29.37 -21.43
N GLY A 251 27.46 29.44 -20.10
CA GLY A 251 28.46 30.12 -19.28
C GLY A 251 29.85 29.44 -19.27
N LEU A 252 29.91 28.14 -19.56
CA LEU A 252 31.16 27.41 -19.74
C LEU A 252 31.73 27.64 -21.15
N ALA A 253 30.89 27.62 -22.19
CA ALA A 253 31.28 27.91 -23.56
C ALA A 253 31.85 29.33 -23.71
N GLU A 254 31.21 30.33 -23.09
CA GLU A 254 31.74 31.71 -23.05
C GLU A 254 33.07 31.84 -22.31
N ARG A 255 33.27 31.05 -21.24
CA ARG A 255 34.56 31.02 -20.54
C ARG A 255 35.63 30.35 -21.38
N GLU A 256 35.30 29.29 -22.10
CA GLU A 256 36.23 28.58 -22.97
C GLU A 256 36.69 29.47 -24.14
N THR A 257 35.77 30.24 -24.74
CA THR A 257 36.14 31.21 -25.79
C THR A 257 37.04 32.31 -25.25
N GLN A 258 36.70 32.91 -24.10
CA GLN A 258 37.55 33.91 -23.45
C GLN A 258 38.93 33.33 -23.08
N PHE A 259 38.97 32.09 -22.60
CA PHE A 259 40.21 31.42 -22.25
C PHE A 259 41.10 31.22 -23.47
N GLU A 260 40.54 30.74 -24.59
CA GLU A 260 41.30 30.54 -25.83
C GLU A 260 41.78 31.88 -26.41
N GLU A 261 40.96 32.94 -26.35
CA GLU A 261 41.39 34.29 -26.71
C GLU A 261 42.56 34.78 -25.84
N PHE A 262 42.47 34.67 -24.52
CA PHE A 262 43.54 35.09 -23.62
C PHE A 262 44.79 34.26 -23.80
N LYS A 263 44.66 32.95 -23.97
CA LYS A 263 45.77 32.05 -24.27
C LYS A 263 46.47 32.46 -25.55
N SER A 264 45.72 32.75 -26.62
CA SER A 264 46.31 33.24 -27.88
C SER A 264 47.03 34.58 -27.72
N LYS A 265 46.50 35.51 -26.92
CA LYS A 265 47.14 36.80 -26.60
C LYS A 265 48.43 36.58 -25.81
N VAL A 266 48.41 35.71 -24.80
CA VAL A 266 49.59 35.36 -23.99
C VAL A 266 50.66 34.70 -24.84
N GLU A 267 50.31 33.82 -25.78
CA GLU A 267 51.28 33.19 -26.70
C GLU A 267 51.88 34.18 -27.71
N ARG A 268 51.11 35.20 -28.14
CA ARG A 268 51.58 36.25 -29.06
C ARG A 268 52.39 37.35 -28.36
N PHE A 269 52.11 37.61 -27.08
CA PHE A 269 52.69 38.72 -26.34
C PHE A 269 54.22 38.77 -26.33
N PRO A 270 54.97 37.66 -26.14
CA PRO A 270 56.43 37.68 -26.20
C PRO A 270 56.96 38.14 -27.56
N LYS A 271 56.33 37.68 -28.66
CA LYS A 271 56.73 38.07 -30.03
C LYS A 271 56.42 39.54 -30.30
N GLU A 272 55.25 40.02 -29.89
CA GLU A 272 54.88 41.43 -30.01
C GLU A 272 55.82 42.33 -29.19
N LEU A 273 56.17 41.90 -27.97
CA LEU A 273 57.11 42.60 -27.10
C LEU A 273 58.51 42.64 -27.72
N GLU A 274 59.02 41.52 -28.26
CA GLU A 274 60.30 41.50 -28.96
C GLU A 274 60.31 42.42 -30.19
N MET A 275 59.23 42.42 -30.99
CA MET A 275 59.10 43.32 -32.15
C MET A 275 59.04 44.79 -31.72
N ALA A 276 58.29 45.12 -30.68
CA ALA A 276 58.20 46.47 -30.14
C ALA A 276 59.56 46.95 -29.60
N ILE A 277 60.30 46.09 -28.89
CA ILE A 277 61.66 46.39 -28.43
C ILE A 277 62.61 46.61 -29.60
N LYS A 278 62.57 45.75 -30.64
CA LYS A 278 63.40 45.92 -31.84
C LYS A 278 63.10 47.23 -32.54
N LYS A 279 61.82 47.53 -32.78
CA LYS A 279 61.38 48.78 -33.40
C LYS A 279 61.82 50.01 -32.58
N ALA A 280 61.60 50.01 -31.26
CA ALA A 280 62.03 51.10 -30.39
C ALA A 280 63.55 51.28 -30.36
N LYS A 281 64.32 50.17 -30.41
CA LYS A 281 65.79 50.21 -30.54
C LYS A 281 66.21 50.78 -31.89
N GLU A 282 65.58 50.38 -32.99
CA GLU A 282 65.88 50.89 -34.33
C GLU A 282 65.53 52.38 -34.46
N GLU A 283 64.36 52.79 -33.99
CA GLU A 283 63.96 54.21 -33.95
C GLU A 283 64.92 55.02 -33.07
N GLY A 284 65.26 54.54 -31.88
CA GLY A 284 66.22 55.20 -30.99
C GLY A 284 67.62 55.31 -31.59
N THR A 285 68.13 54.25 -32.24
CA THR A 285 69.43 54.28 -32.93
C THR A 285 69.41 55.18 -34.16
N ASN A 286 68.31 55.22 -34.92
CA ASN A 286 68.17 56.10 -36.08
C ASN A 286 68.09 57.57 -35.66
N ILE A 287 67.31 57.90 -34.61
CA ILE A 287 67.27 59.24 -34.03
C ILE A 287 68.66 59.64 -33.52
N ALA A 288 69.33 58.77 -32.78
CA ALA A 288 70.68 59.04 -32.28
C ALA A 288 71.69 59.25 -33.41
N ARG A 289 71.66 58.42 -34.47
CA ARG A 289 72.51 58.58 -35.66
C ARG A 289 72.21 59.89 -36.40
N TYR A 290 70.94 60.23 -36.56
CA TYR A 290 70.52 61.46 -37.21
C TYR A 290 70.99 62.69 -36.42
N GLN A 291 70.78 62.70 -35.10
CA GLN A 291 71.27 63.77 -34.23
C GLN A 291 72.80 63.85 -34.22
N ALA A 292 73.50 62.71 -34.16
CA ALA A 292 74.96 62.68 -34.21
C ALA A 292 75.48 63.21 -35.56
N LYS A 293 74.83 62.84 -36.68
CA LYS A 293 75.17 63.34 -38.01
C LYS A 293 74.94 64.84 -38.12
N ILE A 294 73.79 65.35 -37.68
CA ILE A 294 73.53 66.80 -37.66
C ILE A 294 74.57 67.53 -36.82
N LYS A 295 74.89 67.03 -35.62
CA LYS A 295 75.91 67.64 -34.76
C LYS A 295 77.29 67.63 -35.41
N ALA A 296 77.68 66.51 -36.04
CA ALA A 296 78.94 66.41 -36.75
C ALA A 296 78.99 67.34 -37.97
N ASP A 297 77.91 67.43 -38.76
CA ASP A 297 77.80 68.33 -39.91
C ASP A 297 77.81 69.80 -39.47
N LEU A 298 77.16 70.14 -38.35
CA LEU A 298 77.18 71.48 -37.76
C LEU A 298 78.58 71.85 -37.30
N LEU A 299 79.23 70.99 -36.50
CA LEU A 299 80.62 71.18 -36.06
C LEU A 299 81.57 71.30 -37.25
N GLY A 300 81.41 70.47 -38.28
CA GLY A 300 82.21 70.56 -39.50
C GLY A 300 82.04 71.89 -40.23
N LYS A 301 80.81 72.42 -40.31
CA LYS A 301 80.53 73.76 -40.87
C LYS A 301 81.08 74.89 -39.99
N GLU A 302 81.00 74.77 -38.67
CA GLU A 302 81.60 75.70 -37.73
C GLU A 302 83.13 75.75 -37.93
N PHE A 303 83.80 74.59 -37.99
CA PHE A 303 85.23 74.52 -38.27
C PHE A 303 85.61 75.12 -39.63
N ALA A 304 84.86 74.82 -40.69
CA ALA A 304 85.10 75.40 -42.02
C ALA A 304 84.92 76.92 -42.02
N GLY A 305 83.89 77.43 -41.32
CA GLY A 305 83.67 78.87 -41.15
C GLY A 305 84.79 79.55 -40.35
N ASP A 306 85.24 78.93 -39.26
CA ASP A 306 86.37 79.41 -38.45
C ASP A 306 87.67 79.42 -39.28
N GLU A 307 87.87 78.42 -40.14
CA GLU A 307 88.99 78.37 -41.07
C GLU A 307 88.91 79.51 -42.10
N GLU A 308 87.75 79.73 -42.73
CA GLU A 308 87.55 80.83 -43.68
C GLU A 308 87.76 82.21 -43.02
N VAL A 309 87.24 82.43 -41.82
CA VAL A 309 87.47 83.66 -41.04
C VAL A 309 88.95 83.84 -40.73
N SER A 310 89.64 82.76 -40.32
CA SER A 310 91.08 82.79 -40.06
C SER A 310 91.88 83.09 -41.32
N GLN A 311 91.53 82.48 -42.47
CA GLN A 311 92.14 82.75 -43.77
C GLN A 311 91.91 84.19 -44.23
N LEU A 312 90.69 84.73 -44.06
CA LEU A 312 90.40 86.14 -44.36
C LEU A 312 91.21 87.09 -43.47
N LYS A 313 91.36 86.75 -42.19
CA LYS A 313 92.19 87.53 -41.26
C LYS A 313 93.67 87.49 -41.65
N ILE A 314 94.18 86.32 -42.08
CA ILE A 314 95.53 86.18 -42.63
C ILE A 314 95.68 87.06 -43.87
N ARG A 315 94.77 86.97 -44.86
CA ARG A 315 94.82 87.80 -46.07
C ARG A 315 94.76 89.30 -45.77
N ALA A 316 93.90 89.73 -44.85
CA ALA A 316 93.80 91.12 -44.44
C ALA A 316 95.10 91.62 -43.77
N LEU A 317 95.72 90.78 -42.93
CA LEU A 317 97.03 91.09 -42.33
C LEU A 317 98.15 91.10 -43.39
N GLU A 318 98.14 90.18 -44.35
CA GLU A 318 99.09 90.16 -45.48
C GLU A 318 98.95 91.43 -46.35
N GLU A 319 97.73 91.85 -46.66
CA GLU A 319 97.46 93.10 -47.38
C GLU A 319 97.91 94.33 -46.57
N GLN A 320 97.66 94.34 -45.26
CA GLN A 320 98.15 95.40 -44.37
C GLN A 320 99.69 95.44 -44.36
N VAL A 321 100.35 94.30 -44.28
CA VAL A 321 101.82 94.20 -44.36
C VAL A 321 102.32 94.69 -45.71
N ALA A 322 101.71 94.29 -46.83
CA ALA A 322 102.08 94.76 -48.17
C ALA A 322 101.93 96.29 -48.31
N ASN A 323 100.83 96.86 -47.78
CA ASN A 323 100.61 98.30 -47.74
C ASN A 323 101.66 99.02 -46.88
N GLN A 324 102.00 98.48 -45.70
CA GLN A 324 103.05 99.01 -44.84
C GLN A 324 104.43 98.94 -45.52
N VAL A 325 104.76 97.84 -46.20
CA VAL A 325 106.00 97.71 -47.00
C VAL A 325 106.03 98.75 -48.11
N SER A 326 104.93 98.98 -48.83
CA SER A 326 104.85 100.04 -49.84
C SER A 326 105.04 101.45 -49.25
N GLN A 327 104.47 101.72 -48.06
CA GLN A 327 104.70 102.97 -47.35
C GLN A 327 106.14 103.13 -46.89
N ILE A 328 106.76 102.07 -46.36
CA ILE A 328 108.18 102.07 -45.97
C ILE A 328 109.06 102.33 -47.20
N ASP A 329 108.81 101.68 -48.35
CA ASP A 329 109.59 101.94 -49.56
C ASP A 329 109.43 103.40 -50.06
N LYS A 330 108.21 103.95 -49.99
CA LYS A 330 107.96 105.38 -50.28
C LYS A 330 108.72 106.29 -49.32
N PHE A 331 108.67 106.03 -48.01
CA PHE A 331 109.39 106.82 -47.02
C PHE A 331 110.91 106.66 -47.14
N SER A 332 111.42 105.47 -47.46
CA SER A 332 112.83 105.23 -47.74
C SER A 332 113.30 106.00 -48.96
N LYS A 333 112.52 106.02 -50.06
CA LYS A 333 112.81 106.87 -51.24
C LYS A 333 112.77 108.36 -50.92
N GLN A 334 111.81 108.80 -50.11
CA GLN A 334 111.75 110.19 -49.63
C GLN A 334 112.95 110.53 -48.74
N LEU A 335 113.40 109.60 -47.90
CA LEU A 335 114.57 109.75 -47.05
C LEU A 335 115.87 109.78 -47.87
N GLU A 336 116.04 108.90 -48.85
CA GLU A 336 117.16 108.94 -49.80
C GLU A 336 117.18 110.24 -50.59
N ALA A 337 116.02 110.71 -51.05
CA ALA A 337 115.89 112.00 -51.71
C ALA A 337 116.24 113.17 -50.77
N ALA A 338 115.80 113.13 -49.51
CA ALA A 338 116.14 114.12 -48.50
C ALA A 338 117.62 114.07 -48.12
N LEU A 339 118.24 112.89 -48.04
CA LEU A 339 119.67 112.70 -47.83
C LEU A 339 120.46 113.24 -49.02
N LYS A 340 120.04 112.96 -50.27
CA LYS A 340 120.62 113.59 -51.46
C LYS A 340 120.48 115.10 -51.43
N GLN A 341 119.31 115.63 -51.10
CA GLN A 341 119.12 117.08 -50.96
C GLN A 341 120.01 117.68 -49.86
N ALA A 342 120.15 117.01 -48.71
CA ALA A 342 121.04 117.44 -47.65
C ALA A 342 122.52 117.36 -48.06
N GLN A 343 122.91 116.34 -48.82
CA GLN A 343 124.26 116.15 -49.33
C GLN A 343 124.58 117.15 -50.45
N GLU A 344 123.63 117.44 -51.35
CA GLU A 344 123.71 118.52 -52.33
C GLU A 344 123.79 119.88 -51.63
N LEU A 345 123.06 120.11 -50.53
CA LEU A 345 123.16 121.34 -49.74
C LEU A 345 124.52 121.45 -49.02
N ALA A 346 125.06 120.34 -48.53
CA ALA A 346 126.39 120.27 -47.93
C ALA A 346 127.50 120.50 -48.98
N VAL A 347 127.38 119.92 -50.18
CA VAL A 347 128.29 120.20 -51.31
C VAL A 347 128.18 121.66 -51.72
N LYS A 348 126.96 122.22 -51.80
CA LYS A 348 126.74 123.63 -52.13
C LYS A 348 127.25 124.58 -51.04
N ALA A 349 127.27 124.17 -49.78
CA ALA A 349 127.92 124.91 -48.69
C ALA A 349 129.46 124.81 -48.77
N ILE A 350 130.01 123.65 -49.14
CA ILE A 350 131.47 123.46 -49.31
C ILE A 350 131.98 124.22 -50.55
N GLU A 351 131.29 124.17 -51.69
CA GLU A 351 131.59 124.95 -52.89
C GLU A 351 131.35 126.45 -52.70
N GLY A 352 130.35 126.83 -51.89
CA GLY A 352 130.12 128.22 -51.51
C GLY A 352 131.27 128.83 -50.71
N THR A 353 131.95 128.04 -49.88
CA THR A 353 133.12 128.51 -49.09
C THR A 353 134.43 128.48 -49.87
N SER A 354 134.61 127.60 -50.85
CA SER A 354 135.85 127.53 -51.65
C SER A 354 135.96 128.61 -52.74
N SER A 355 134.83 129.15 -53.21
CA SER A 355 134.82 130.29 -54.15
C SER A 355 135.16 131.63 -53.47
N HIS A 356 134.80 131.81 -52.18
CA HIS A 356 135.13 133.06 -51.47
C HIS A 356 136.64 133.20 -51.17
N GLY A 357 137.33 132.09 -50.91
CA GLY A 357 138.79 132.09 -50.68
C GLY A 357 139.62 132.39 -51.93
N SER A 358 139.19 131.90 -53.10
CA SER A 358 139.89 132.15 -54.37
C SER A 358 139.69 133.57 -54.91
N PHE A 359 138.60 134.24 -54.57
CA PHE A 359 138.38 135.66 -54.92
C PHE A 359 139.22 136.63 -54.06
N GLN A 360 139.56 136.28 -52.80
CA GLN A 360 140.46 137.10 -51.99
C GLN A 360 141.94 136.92 -52.40
N ALA A 361 142.36 135.70 -52.74
CA ALA A 361 143.72 135.44 -53.22
C ALA A 361 144.04 136.14 -54.56
N LEU A 362 143.06 136.31 -55.45
CA LEU A 362 143.25 137.05 -56.70
C LEU A 362 143.37 138.57 -56.48
N LYS A 363 142.73 139.10 -55.43
CA LYS A 363 142.79 140.52 -55.06
C LYS A 363 144.11 140.89 -54.37
N GLU A 364 144.71 139.95 -53.63
CA GLU A 364 146.02 140.12 -53.00
C GLU A 364 147.18 140.08 -54.02
N ILE A 365 147.11 139.22 -55.05
CA ILE A 365 148.17 139.10 -56.07
C ILE A 365 148.20 140.30 -57.05
N ALA A 366 147.08 141.01 -57.25
CA ALA A 366 147.03 142.20 -58.11
C ALA A 366 147.56 143.49 -57.46
N LEU A 367 147.63 143.55 -56.12
CA LEU A 367 148.11 144.74 -55.38
C LEU A 367 149.62 144.69 -55.08
N GLU A 368 150.27 143.54 -55.19
CA GLU A 368 151.70 143.35 -54.88
C GLU A 368 152.63 143.56 -56.08
N GLN A 369 152.13 143.59 -57.33
CA GLN A 369 152.93 143.90 -58.54
C GLN A 369 153.02 145.40 -58.90
N ALA A 370 152.41 146.31 -58.13
CA ALA A 370 152.42 147.76 -58.41
C ALA A 370 153.43 148.58 -57.56
N LYS A 371 154.30 147.96 -56.74
CA LYS A 371 155.21 148.73 -55.88
C LYS A 371 156.54 148.02 -55.52
N SER A 372 157.37 147.65 -56.49
CA SER A 372 158.84 147.69 -56.34
C SER A 372 159.60 147.37 -57.65
N GLN A 373 160.09 148.42 -58.30
CA GLN A 373 161.25 148.43 -59.19
C GLN A 373 162.29 149.35 -58.56
N PRO A 374 163.59 148.98 -58.56
CA PRO A 374 164.56 149.90 -59.18
C PRO A 374 165.72 149.21 -59.94
N LYS A 375 166.31 150.01 -60.84
CA LYS A 375 167.34 149.74 -61.85
C LYS A 375 168.74 149.50 -61.27
N ALA A 376 169.56 148.66 -61.93
CA ALA A 376 170.82 149.07 -62.59
C ALA A 376 171.58 147.92 -63.28
N LYS A 377 172.00 148.22 -64.53
CA LYS A 377 172.95 147.54 -65.45
C LYS A 377 172.48 146.32 -66.23
#